data_AF-A0A3N5MBC2-F1
#
_entry.id   AF-A0A3N5MBC2-F1
#
_cell.length_a   1.000
_cell.length_b   1.000
_cell.length_c   1.000
_cell.angle_alpha   90.00
_cell.angle_beta   90.00
_cell.angle_gamma   90.00
#
_symmetry.space_group_name_H-M   'P 1'
#
loop_
_entity.id
_entity.type
_entity.pdbx_description
1 polymer ?
#
loop_
_entity_poly.entity_id
_entity_poly.type
_entity_poly.pdbx_seq_one_letter_code
_entity_poly.pdbx_strand_id
1 'polypeptide(L)'
;MEVQIGKLGKFFLFVGLVLMLLFFATGQEQTPPIILFFGGLAFAALGFILVRRDWKPPPPSSRFRTLRKMQDKSKTKGDKK
;
A
#
# COMPACT_ATOMS: atom_id res chain seq x y z
N MET A 1 3.03 -19.58 -9.53
CA MET A 1 3.13 -18.11 -9.70
C MET A 1 2.69 -17.47 -8.39
N GLU A 2 3.61 -16.90 -7.62
CA GLU A 2 3.24 -16.20 -6.38
C GLU A 2 2.50 -14.92 -6.74
N VAL A 3 1.16 -14.96 -6.66
CA VAL A 3 0.34 -13.76 -6.81
C VAL A 3 0.65 -12.86 -5.63
N GLN A 4 1.51 -11.87 -5.84
CA GLN A 4 1.83 -10.85 -4.84
C GLN A 4 0.56 -10.01 -4.63
N ILE A 5 -0.28 -10.41 -3.67
CA ILE A 5 -1.57 -9.75 -3.39
C ILE A 5 -1.39 -8.24 -3.12
N GLY A 6 -0.23 -7.82 -2.59
CA GLY A 6 0.10 -6.40 -2.46
C GLY A 6 0.24 -5.63 -3.80
N LYS A 7 0.68 -6.28 -4.88
CA LYS A 7 0.67 -5.67 -6.22
C LYS A 7 -0.75 -5.58 -6.78
N LEU A 8 -1.58 -6.57 -6.52
CA LEU A 8 -2.99 -6.58 -6.94
C LEU A 8 -3.78 -5.47 -6.23
N GLY A 9 -3.56 -5.27 -4.93
CA GLY A 9 -4.15 -4.15 -4.20
C GLY A 9 -3.77 -2.78 -4.78
N LYS A 10 -2.49 -2.57 -5.12
CA LYS A 10 -2.03 -1.33 -5.78
C LYS A 10 -2.68 -1.13 -7.16
N PHE A 11 -2.88 -2.20 -7.92
CA PHE A 11 -3.57 -2.15 -9.21
C PHE A 11 -5.03 -1.71 -9.05
N PHE A 12 -5.78 -2.31 -8.12
CA PHE A 12 -7.16 -1.91 -7.83
C PHE A 12 -7.27 -0.47 -7.35
N LEU A 13 -6.32 -0.02 -6.53
CA LEU A 13 -6.27 1.36 -6.04
C LEU A 13 -6.01 2.34 -7.20
N PHE A 14 -5.09 2.00 -8.11
CA PHE A 14 -4.82 2.78 -9.32
C PHE A 14 -6.05 2.86 -10.24
N VAL A 15 -6.70 1.72 -10.51
CA VAL A 15 -7.92 1.67 -11.34
C VAL A 15 -9.05 2.50 -10.72
N GLY A 16 -9.28 2.37 -9.41
CA GLY A 16 -10.29 3.18 -8.69
C GLY A 16 -10.00 4.68 -8.76
N LEU A 17 -8.72 5.07 -8.64
CA LEU A 17 -8.29 6.47 -8.74
C LEU A 17 -8.48 7.03 -10.17
N VAL A 18 -8.16 6.23 -11.19
CA VAL A 18 -8.40 6.60 -12.60
C VAL A 18 -9.89 6.74 -12.89
N LEU A 19 -10.75 5.85 -12.35
CA LEU A 19 -12.20 5.97 -12.47
C LEU A 19 -12.72 7.25 -11.80
N MET A 20 -12.21 7.63 -10.63
CA MET A 20 -12.55 8.90 -9.99
C MET A 20 -12.13 10.10 -10.84
N LEU A 21 -10.93 10.08 -11.42
CA LEU A 21 -10.49 11.14 -12.33
C LEU A 21 -11.37 11.22 -13.57
N LEU A 22 -11.79 10.08 -14.13
CA LEU A 22 -12.73 10.04 -15.25
C LEU A 22 -14.07 10.69 -14.88
N PHE A 23 -14.58 10.41 -13.69
CA PHE A 23 -15.82 11.03 -13.19
C PHE A 23 -15.70 12.56 -13.12
N PHE A 24 -14.60 13.07 -12.55
CA PHE A 24 -14.34 14.51 -12.52
C PHE A 24 -14.19 15.11 -13.93
N ALA A 25 -13.56 14.38 -14.86
CA ALA A 25 -13.44 14.81 -16.25
C ALA A 25 -14.79 14.81 -17.00
N THR A 26 -15.69 13.87 -16.70
CA THR A 26 -17.05 13.81 -17.27
C THR A 26 -18.02 14.83 -16.67
N GLY A 27 -17.61 15.61 -15.67
CA GLY A 27 -18.44 16.63 -15.00
C GLY A 27 -18.90 17.80 -15.89
N GLN A 28 -18.59 17.79 -17.19
CA GLN A 28 -19.15 18.74 -18.16
C GLN A 28 -20.57 18.41 -18.62
N GLU A 29 -21.06 17.18 -18.42
CA GLU A 29 -22.45 16.84 -18.76
C GLU A 29 -23.42 17.11 -17.61
N GLN A 30 -24.62 17.61 -17.93
CA GLN A 30 -25.66 18.02 -16.97
C GLN A 30 -26.14 16.88 -16.06
N THR A 31 -25.84 15.62 -16.42
CA THR A 31 -26.16 14.42 -15.63
C THR A 31 -24.92 13.52 -15.52
N PRO A 32 -23.98 13.83 -14.62
CA PRO A 32 -22.84 12.96 -14.37
C PRO A 32 -23.36 11.57 -13.95
N PRO A 33 -22.87 10.47 -14.55
CA PRO A 33 -23.33 9.14 -14.17
C PRO A 33 -22.91 8.86 -12.71
N ILE A 34 -23.88 8.91 -11.79
CA ILE A 34 -23.68 8.61 -10.36
C ILE A 34 -23.02 7.24 -10.17
N ILE A 35 -23.28 6.30 -11.10
CA ILE A 35 -22.68 4.97 -11.16
C ILE A 35 -21.15 5.03 -11.30
N LEU A 36 -20.59 6.00 -12.04
CA LEU A 36 -19.13 6.16 -12.16
C LEU A 36 -18.52 6.62 -10.85
N PHE A 37 -19.19 7.51 -10.11
CA PHE A 37 -18.73 7.96 -8.80
C PHE A 37 -18.75 6.82 -7.78
N PHE A 38 -19.90 6.16 -7.61
CA PHE A 38 -20.04 5.06 -6.64
C PHE A 38 -19.21 3.83 -7.05
N GLY A 39 -19.11 3.54 -8.34
CA GLY A 39 -18.23 2.50 -8.87
C GLY A 39 -16.76 2.80 -8.58
N GLY A 40 -16.29 4.00 -8.91
CA GLY A 40 -14.93 4.44 -8.61
C GLY A 40 -14.62 4.41 -7.11
N LEU A 41 -15.55 4.89 -6.27
CA LEU A 41 -15.42 4.87 -4.81
C LEU A 41 -15.36 3.43 -4.26
N ALA A 42 -16.22 2.53 -4.75
CA ALA A 42 -16.24 1.13 -4.34
C ALA A 42 -14.93 0.41 -4.72
N PHE A 43 -14.43 0.64 -5.94
CA PHE A 43 -13.17 0.08 -6.41
C PHE A 43 -11.97 0.64 -5.64
N ALA A 44 -11.95 1.94 -5.35
CA ALA A 44 -10.91 2.57 -4.54
C ALA A 44 -10.91 2.03 -3.10
N ALA A 45 -12.09 1.88 -2.48
CA ALA A 45 -12.23 1.31 -1.15
C ALA A 45 -11.77 -0.17 -1.10
N LEU A 46 -12.15 -0.98 -2.10
CA LEU A 46 -11.68 -2.36 -2.25
C LEU A 46 -10.17 -2.45 -2.38
N GLY A 47 -9.58 -1.61 -3.25
CA GLY A 47 -8.13 -1.52 -3.41
C GLY A 47 -7.41 -1.13 -2.12
N PHE A 48 -7.95 -0.14 -1.39
CA PHE A 48 -7.41 0.29 -0.10
C PHE A 48 -7.46 -0.82 0.95
N ILE A 49 -8.58 -1.54 1.06
CA ILE A 49 -8.73 -2.67 1.99
C ILE A 49 -7.73 -3.78 1.65
N LEU A 50 -7.57 -4.13 0.36
CA LEU A 50 -6.58 -5.13 -0.05
C LEU A 50 -5.15 -4.71 0.28
N VAL A 51 -4.78 -3.46 -0.01
CA VAL A 51 -3.44 -2.92 0.32
C VAL A 51 -3.20 -2.95 1.82
N ARG A 52 -4.20 -2.56 2.62
CA ARG A 52 -4.10 -2.54 4.08
C ARG A 52 -4.00 -3.95 4.66
N ARG A 53 -4.72 -4.93 4.10
CA ARG A 53 -4.70 -6.32 4.56
C ARG A 53 -3.38 -7.02 4.28
N ASP A 54 -2.76 -6.72 3.14
CA ASP A 54 -1.49 -7.32 2.69
C ASP A 54 -0.28 -6.41 2.92
N TRP A 55 -0.42 -5.40 3.79
CA TRP A 55 0.71 -4.56 4.19
C TRP A 55 1.67 -5.36 5.08
N LYS A 56 2.48 -6.22 4.45
CA LYS A 56 3.60 -6.85 5.11
C LYS A 56 4.67 -5.78 5.36
N PRO A 57 5.18 -5.66 6.59
CA PRO A 57 6.29 -4.77 6.86
C PRO A 57 7.44 -5.15 5.93
N PRO A 58 8.12 -4.17 5.30
CA PRO A 58 9.21 -4.46 4.40
C PRO A 58 10.25 -5.32 5.11
N PRO A 59 10.84 -6.32 4.43
CA PRO A 59 11.85 -7.16 5.04
C PRO A 59 12.97 -6.26 5.58
N PRO A 60 13.46 -6.51 6.81
CA PRO A 60 14.41 -5.64 7.46
C PRO A 60 15.62 -5.44 6.55
N SER A 61 15.91 -4.18 6.20
CA SER A 61 16.97 -3.88 5.26
C SER A 61 18.30 -4.42 5.78
N SER A 62 18.98 -5.21 4.95
CA SER A 62 20.27 -5.84 5.28
C SER A 62 21.41 -4.83 5.47
N ARG A 63 21.17 -3.55 5.11
CA ARG A 63 22.15 -2.45 5.17
C ARG A 63 22.66 -2.15 6.57
N PHE A 64 21.86 -2.41 7.61
CA PHE A 64 22.23 -2.14 9.01
C PHE A 64 22.56 -3.39 9.83
N ARG A 65 22.75 -4.55 9.18
CA ARG A 65 23.04 -5.82 9.88
C ARG A 65 24.35 -5.77 10.68
N THR A 66 25.37 -5.09 10.15
CA THR A 66 26.69 -4.90 10.78
C THR A 66 26.62 -3.98 12.00
N LEU A 67 25.89 -2.87 11.89
CA LEU A 67 25.70 -1.92 12.99
C LEU A 67 24.92 -2.55 14.16
N ARG A 68 23.91 -3.37 13.87
CA ARG A 68 23.14 -4.10 14.90
C ARG A 68 24.00 -5.12 15.64
N LYS A 69 24.84 -5.87 14.91
CA LYS A 69 25.81 -6.80 15.53
C LYS A 69 26.84 -6.10 16.43
N MET A 70 27.20 -4.85 16.14
CA MET A 70 28.12 -4.08 16.98
C MET A 70 27.45 -3.59 18.28
N GLN A 71 26.19 -3.17 18.22
CA GLN A 71 25.41 -2.82 19.42
C GLN A 71 25.20 -4.02 20.36
N ASP A 72 24.88 -5.19 19.81
CA ASP A 72 24.67 -6.41 20.63
C ASP A 72 25.96 -6.88 21.32
N LYS A 73 27.12 -6.71 20.67
CA LYS A 73 28.45 -6.95 21.28
C LYS A 73 28.81 -5.97 22.38
N SER A 74 28.31 -4.73 22.32
CA SER A 74 28.52 -3.71 23.35
C SER A 74 27.71 -4.02 24.61
N LYS A 75 26.44 -4.44 24.46
CA LYS A 75 25.58 -4.81 25.59
C LYS A 75 26.09 -6.03 26.36
N THR A 76 26.56 -7.06 25.66
CA THR A 76 27.12 -8.27 26.30
C THR A 76 28.46 -8.04 27.04
N LYS A 77 29.16 -6.92 26.77
CA LYS A 77 30.35 -6.50 27.51
C LYS A 77 30.04 -5.67 28.76
N GLY A 78 28.87 -5.05 28.83
CA GLY A 78 28.43 -4.28 30.00
C GLY A 78 27.83 -5.14 31.12
N ASP A 79 27.32 -6.33 30.77
CA ASP A 79 26.65 -7.27 31.70
C ASP A 79 27.64 -8.24 32.40
N LYS A 80 28.94 -8.10 32.14
CA LYS A 80 30.03 -8.81 32.84
C LYS A 80 30.90 -7.82 33.64
N LYS A 81 30.29 -6.94 34.43
CA LYS A 81 31.03 -6.10 35.38
C LYS A 81 30.31 -6.02 36.70
#